data_AF-H0QYA2-F1
#
_entry.id   AF-H0QYA2-F1
#
_cell.length_a   1.000
_cell.length_b   1.000
_cell.length_c   1.000
_cell.angle_alpha   90.00
_cell.angle_beta   90.00
_cell.angle_gamma   90.00
#
_symmetry.space_group_name_H-M   'P 1'
#
loop_
_entity.id
_entity.type
_entity.pdbx_description
1 polymer ?
#
loop_
_entity_poly.entity_id
_entity_poly.type
_entity_poly.pdbx_seq_one_letter_code
_entity_poly.pdbx_strand_id
1 'polypeptide(L)'
;MTDYSYDHGAAQQAEERVETAATNLQSAVDELEEHVTKLASAWSGDEHETYSGIHGKVSRGFDSITQVLTQIRQTLGDNSQQVLSMQKGINNTILHG
;
A
#
# COMPACT_ATOMS: atom_id res chain seq x y z
N MET A 1 35.31 -8.22 -2.32
CA MET A 1 34.19 -8.14 -3.27
C MET A 1 32.96 -8.49 -2.48
N THR A 2 32.23 -7.48 -2.01
CA THR A 2 31.00 -7.67 -1.23
C THR A 2 29.98 -8.32 -2.15
N ASP A 3 29.69 -9.59 -1.87
CA ASP A 3 28.69 -10.37 -2.55
C ASP A 3 27.34 -9.68 -2.35
N TYR A 4 26.90 -8.91 -3.35
CA TYR A 4 25.58 -8.30 -3.38
C TYR A 4 24.58 -9.39 -3.78
N SER A 5 24.50 -10.44 -2.94
CA SER A 5 23.50 -11.49 -3.07
C SER A 5 22.17 -10.86 -2.67
N TYR A 6 21.40 -10.45 -3.68
CA TYR A 6 20.02 -10.03 -3.48
C TYR A 6 19.24 -11.21 -2.89
N ASP A 7 18.85 -11.08 -1.62
CA ASP A 7 18.05 -12.08 -0.93
C ASP A 7 16.59 -11.99 -1.44
N HIS A 8 16.32 -12.77 -2.47
CA HIS A 8 14.98 -12.91 -3.07
C HIS A 8 13.92 -13.25 -2.01
N GLY A 9 14.28 -14.00 -0.97
CA GLY A 9 13.39 -14.34 0.13
C GLY A 9 13.06 -13.13 1.00
N ALA A 10 14.04 -12.26 1.26
CA ALA A 10 13.82 -11.02 2.01
C ALA A 10 12.95 -10.01 1.24
N ALA A 11 13.13 -9.92 -0.08
CA ALA A 11 12.29 -9.07 -0.93
C ALA A 11 10.83 -9.55 -1.00
N GLN A 12 10.62 -10.84 -1.18
CA GLN A 12 9.27 -11.42 -1.19
C GLN A 12 8.58 -11.27 0.19
N GLN A 13 9.32 -11.46 1.29
CA GLN A 13 8.78 -11.18 2.63
C GLN A 13 8.45 -9.70 2.84
N ALA A 14 9.23 -8.78 2.26
CA ALA A 14 8.92 -7.35 2.33
C ALA A 14 7.64 -7.02 1.54
N GLU A 15 7.45 -7.63 0.36
CA GLU A 15 6.22 -7.52 -0.43
C GLU A 15 5.00 -8.02 0.34
N GLU A 16 5.06 -9.24 0.91
CA GLU A 16 3.97 -9.83 1.69
C GLU A 16 3.62 -8.97 2.93
N ARG A 17 4.63 -8.42 3.61
CA ARG A 17 4.43 -7.52 4.76
C ARG A 17 3.73 -6.22 4.35
N VAL A 18 4.09 -5.66 3.20
CA VAL A 18 3.46 -4.45 2.67
C VAL A 18 2.03 -4.72 2.21
N GLU A 19 1.78 -5.85 1.55
CA GLU A 19 0.43 -6.25 1.15
C GLU A 19 -0.48 -6.46 2.37
N THR A 20 0.05 -7.12 3.41
CA THR A 20 -0.65 -7.28 4.69
C THR A 20 -0.94 -5.92 5.34
N ALA A 21 0.05 -5.02 5.40
CA ALA A 21 -0.14 -3.69 5.96
C ALA A 21 -1.15 -2.86 5.17
N ALA A 22 -1.14 -2.96 3.84
CA ALA A 22 -2.10 -2.28 2.98
C ALA A 22 -3.53 -2.79 3.21
N THR A 23 -3.69 -4.11 3.34
CA THR A 23 -4.98 -4.73 3.63
C THR A 23 -5.51 -4.28 4.99
N ASN A 24 -4.67 -4.31 6.02
CA ASN A 24 -5.05 -3.85 7.37
C ASN A 24 -5.42 -2.37 7.40
N LEU A 25 -4.71 -1.53 6.64
CA LEU A 25 -5.02 -0.10 6.53
C LEU A 25 -6.35 0.13 5.82
N GLN A 26 -6.63 -0.61 4.74
CA GLN A 26 -7.93 -0.54 4.05
C GLN A 26 -9.06 -0.98 4.99
N SER A 27 -8.90 -2.05 5.75
CA SER A 27 -9.91 -2.46 6.74
C SER A 27 -10.14 -1.39 7.80
N ALA A 28 -9.08 -0.75 8.32
CA ALA A 28 -9.21 0.34 9.29
C ALA A 28 -9.89 1.59 8.71
N VAL A 29 -9.67 1.87 7.41
CA VAL A 29 -10.38 2.92 6.66
C VAL A 29 -11.86 2.61 6.59
N ASP A 30 -12.22 1.41 6.15
CA ASP A 30 -13.61 0.98 5.99
C ASP A 30 -14.36 1.00 7.34
N GLU A 31 -13.70 0.56 8.42
CA GLU A 31 -14.25 0.63 9.79
C GLU A 31 -14.48 2.07 10.25
N LEU A 32 -13.56 3.00 9.95
CA LEU A 32 -13.76 4.40 10.32
C LEU A 32 -14.89 5.03 9.50
N GLU A 33 -14.99 4.72 8.21
CA GLU A 33 -16.09 5.20 7.37
C GLU A 33 -17.44 4.71 7.88
N GLU A 34 -17.53 3.44 8.30
CA GLU A 34 -18.72 2.88 8.94
C GLU A 34 -19.05 3.61 10.25
N HIS A 35 -18.06 3.86 11.10
CA HIS A 35 -18.24 4.59 12.36
C HIS A 35 -18.71 6.03 12.14
N VAL A 36 -18.12 6.75 11.18
CA VAL A 36 -18.51 8.12 10.85
C VAL A 36 -19.91 8.15 10.26
N THR A 37 -20.26 7.19 9.40
CA THR A 37 -21.62 7.06 8.84
C THR A 37 -22.66 6.80 9.94
N LYS A 38 -22.35 5.90 10.89
CA LYS A 38 -23.21 5.66 12.06
C LYS A 38 -23.35 6.90 12.91
N LEU A 39 -22.26 7.62 13.20
CA LEU A 39 -22.33 8.85 13.99
C LEU A 39 -23.13 9.95 13.29
N ALA A 40 -22.99 10.08 11.97
CA ALA A 40 -23.78 11.01 11.16
C ALA A 40 -25.27 10.68 11.19
N SER A 41 -25.63 9.39 11.17
CA SER A 41 -27.03 8.95 11.26
C SER A 41 -27.67 9.25 12.62
N ALA A 42 -26.86 9.39 13.67
CA ALA A 42 -27.31 9.70 15.03
C ALA A 42 -27.50 11.21 15.27
N TRP A 43 -27.01 12.07 14.39
CA TRP A 43 -27.04 13.53 14.55
C TRP A 43 -28.08 14.13 13.61
N SER A 44 -29.18 14.67 14.15
CA SER A 44 -30.24 15.34 13.40
C SER A 44 -30.23 16.85 13.69
N GLY A 45 -29.99 17.68 12.66
CA GLY A 45 -30.00 19.15 12.79
C GLY A 45 -28.85 19.84 12.04
N ASP A 46 -28.63 21.12 12.35
CA ASP A 46 -27.56 21.98 11.78
C ASP A 46 -26.14 21.41 11.98
N GLU A 47 -25.94 20.45 12.91
CA GLU A 47 -24.66 19.75 13.05
C GLU A 47 -24.28 18.91 11.81
N HIS A 48 -25.25 18.57 10.96
CA HIS A 48 -25.05 17.73 9.77
C HIS A 48 -24.11 18.37 8.73
N GLU A 49 -24.14 19.69 8.56
CA GLU A 49 -23.35 20.39 7.55
C GLU A 49 -21.86 20.46 7.93
N THR A 50 -21.58 20.71 9.22
CA THR A 50 -20.21 20.63 9.76
C THR A 50 -19.67 19.19 9.69
N TYR A 51 -20.53 18.20 9.95
CA TYR A 51 -20.15 16.81 9.92
C TYR A 51 -19.88 16.28 8.51
N SER A 52 -20.69 16.69 7.52
CA SER A 52 -20.44 16.43 6.10
C SER A 52 -19.06 16.94 5.65
N GLY A 53 -18.67 18.13 6.13
CA GLY A 53 -17.34 18.70 5.88
C GLY A 53 -16.19 17.89 6.50
N ILE A 54 -16.39 17.34 7.71
CA ILE A 54 -15.41 16.46 8.38
C ILE A 54 -15.32 15.11 7.67
N HIS A 55 -16.47 14.50 7.35
CA HIS A 55 -16.55 13.25 6.60
C HIS A 55 -15.82 13.36 5.26
N GLY A 56 -16.06 14.42 4.49
CA GLY A 56 -15.37 14.64 3.22
C GLY A 56 -13.85 14.85 3.37
N LYS A 57 -13.37 15.38 4.49
CA LYS A 57 -11.91 15.49 4.76
C LYS A 57 -11.31 14.14 5.13
N VAL A 58 -12.02 13.34 5.94
CA VAL A 58 -11.59 12.00 6.36
C VAL A 58 -11.53 11.07 5.14
N SER A 59 -12.59 11.03 4.33
CA SER A 59 -12.64 10.26 3.08
C SER A 59 -11.49 10.61 2.13
N ARG A 60 -11.21 11.90 1.90
CA ARG A 60 -10.04 12.32 1.09
C ARG A 60 -8.69 11.91 1.69
N GLY A 61 -8.56 11.93 3.01
CA GLY A 61 -7.36 11.46 3.69
C GLY A 61 -7.12 9.97 3.47
N PHE A 62 -8.21 9.20 3.47
CA PHE A 62 -8.17 7.77 3.18
C PHE A 62 -7.83 7.44 1.73
N ASP A 63 -8.45 8.13 0.77
CA ASP A 63 -8.09 8.00 -0.64
C ASP A 63 -6.58 8.22 -0.84
N SER A 64 -6.01 9.23 -0.17
CA SER A 64 -4.57 9.52 -0.24
C SER A 64 -3.72 8.40 0.36
N ILE A 65 -4.14 7.78 1.47
CA ILE A 65 -3.44 6.66 2.09
C ILE A 65 -3.47 5.44 1.16
N THR A 66 -4.63 5.09 0.61
CA THR A 66 -4.79 3.99 -0.34
C THR A 66 -3.94 4.20 -1.59
N GLN A 67 -3.83 5.44 -2.06
CA GLN A 67 -3.00 5.80 -3.21
C GLN A 67 -1.51 5.58 -2.92
N VAL A 68 -1.03 6.03 -1.75
CA VAL A 68 0.37 5.83 -1.32
C VAL A 68 0.70 4.34 -1.17
N LEU A 69 -0.19 3.55 -0.57
CA LEU A 69 -0.02 2.11 -0.43
C LEU A 69 0.06 1.41 -1.78
N THR A 70 -0.79 1.80 -2.72
CA THR A 70 -0.76 1.30 -4.10
C THR A 70 0.57 1.63 -4.77
N GLN A 71 1.09 2.83 -4.58
CA GLN A 71 2.37 3.28 -5.13
C GLN A 71 3.56 2.50 -4.54
N ILE A 72 3.54 2.24 -3.23
CA ILE A 72 4.57 1.41 -2.58
C ILE A 72 4.54 -0.01 -3.17
N ARG A 73 3.35 -0.61 -3.31
CA ARG A 73 3.20 -1.96 -3.90
C ARG A 73 3.74 -2.02 -5.33
N GLN A 74 3.43 -1.03 -6.16
CA GLN A 74 3.96 -0.93 -7.52
C GLN A 74 5.48 -0.83 -7.53
N THR A 75 6.05 0.03 -6.68
CA THR A 75 7.50 0.23 -6.59
C THR A 75 8.23 -1.03 -6.15
N LEU A 76 7.65 -1.82 -5.25
CA LEU A 76 8.22 -3.10 -4.82
C LEU A 76 8.17 -4.14 -5.94
N GLY A 77 7.03 -4.29 -6.60
CA GLY A 77 6.89 -5.20 -7.74
C GLY A 77 7.86 -4.86 -8.88
N ASP A 78 8.03 -3.58 -9.19
CA ASP A 78 8.97 -3.11 -10.21
C ASP A 78 10.43 -3.42 -9.81
N ASN A 79 10.79 -3.23 -8.54
CA ASN A 79 12.13 -3.60 -8.05
C ASN A 79 12.38 -5.10 -8.15
N SER A 80 11.43 -5.93 -7.73
CA SER A 80 11.55 -7.39 -7.82
C SER A 80 11.69 -7.87 -9.27
N GLN A 81 10.95 -7.29 -10.21
CA GLN A 81 11.08 -7.60 -11.63
C GLN A 81 12.41 -7.16 -12.23
N GLN A 82 12.90 -5.97 -11.86
CA GLN A 82 14.21 -5.47 -12.30
C GLN A 82 15.33 -6.40 -11.82
N VAL A 83 15.29 -6.84 -10.57
CA VAL A 83 16.32 -7.73 -10.03
C VAL A 83 16.28 -9.12 -10.67
N LEU A 84 15.09 -9.69 -10.89
CA LEU A 84 14.96 -10.96 -11.64
C LEU A 84 15.53 -10.84 -13.05
N SER A 85 15.29 -9.71 -13.72
CA SER A 85 15.79 -9.45 -15.07
C SER A 85 17.32 -9.30 -15.07
N MET A 86 17.88 -8.61 -14.08
CA MET A 86 19.33 -8.49 -13.89
C MET A 86 19.98 -9.86 -13.61
N GLN A 87 19.40 -10.68 -12.74
CA GLN A 87 19.91 -12.02 -12.47
C GLN A 87 19.91 -12.90 -13.72
N LYS A 88 18.81 -12.90 -14.49
CA LYS A 88 18.74 -13.64 -15.77
C LYS A 88 19.80 -13.14 -16.76
N GLY A 89 20.00 -11.83 -16.85
CA GLY A 89 21.04 -11.23 -17.69
C GLY A 89 22.45 -11.68 -17.28
N ILE A 90 22.78 -11.58 -16.00
CA ILE A 90 24.07 -12.02 -15.44
C ILE A 90 24.29 -13.51 -15.69
N ASN A 91 23.30 -14.37 -15.39
CA ASN A 91 23.41 -15.81 -15.64
C ASN A 91 23.65 -16.11 -17.12
N ASN A 92 22.94 -15.42 -18.02
CA ASN A 92 23.12 -15.61 -19.45
C ASN A 92 24.52 -15.19 -19.94
N THR A 93 25.06 -14.09 -19.39
CA THR A 93 26.42 -13.60 -19.69
C THR A 93 27.50 -14.54 -19.15
N ILE A 94 27.33 -15.11 -17.95
CA ILE A 94 28.30 -16.05 -17.35
C ILE A 94 28.26 -17.42 -18.07
N LEU A 95 27.11 -17.84 -18.58
CA LEU A 95 26.96 -19.13 -19.27
C LEU A 95 27.43 -19.11 -20.73
N HIS A 96 27.58 -17.93 -21.35
CA HIS A 96 27.97 -17.78 -22.76
C HIS A 96 29.25 -16.95 -22.99
N GLY A 97 29.89 -16.45 -21.93
CA GLY A 97 31.18 -15.74 -21.97
C GLY A 97 32.30 -16.57 -21.37
#